data_AF-A0A424R1C2-F1
#
_entry.id   AF-A0A424R1C2-F1
#
_cell.length_a   1.000
_cell.length_b   1.000
_cell.length_c   1.000
_cell.angle_alpha   90.00
_cell.angle_beta   90.00
_cell.angle_gamma   90.00
#
_symmetry.space_group_name_H-M   'P 1'
#
loop_
_entity.id
_entity.type
_entity.pdbx_description
1 polymer ?
#
loop_
_entity_poly.entity_id
_entity_poly.type
_entity_poly.pdbx_seq_one_letter_code
_entity_poly.pdbx_strand_id
1 'polypeptide(L)'
;AYRAERVLLTQEMRGKREEEIDTKRREARDLQKAKFGVEGELFQKRQELIQPIQDMVFEELKDIASGSGYMVIFDKSNQSNMLYTNPKYDISDRLIKALGFVPGETIEPEAGEGEENKSIQDRARDAVNKGKDAATGRMQGAAAGARGVGNTIGRSKN
;
A
#
# COMPACT_ATOMS: atom_id res chain seq x y z
N ALA A 1 -7.77 -22.74 9.83
CA ALA A 1 -7.33 -23.94 9.09
C ALA A 1 -6.52 -24.88 9.99
N TYR A 2 -5.20 -24.66 10.20
CA TYR A 2 -4.33 -25.60 10.94
C TYR A 2 -4.86 -26.06 12.31
N ARG A 3 -5.41 -25.15 13.13
CA ARG A 3 -5.96 -25.47 14.46
C ARG A 3 -7.13 -26.48 14.43
N ALA A 4 -7.92 -26.51 13.35
CA ALA A 4 -9.05 -27.41 13.19
C ALA A 4 -8.63 -28.78 12.62
N GLU A 5 -7.61 -28.80 11.75
CA GLU A 5 -7.08 -30.03 11.14
C GLU A 5 -6.12 -30.78 12.05
N ARG A 6 -5.57 -30.12 13.08
CA ARG A 6 -4.57 -30.64 14.02
C ARG A 6 -4.94 -31.96 14.71
N VAL A 7 -6.24 -32.22 14.90
CA VAL A 7 -6.76 -33.45 15.54
C VAL A 7 -6.65 -34.68 14.62
N LEU A 8 -6.53 -34.46 13.30
CA LEU A 8 -6.46 -35.51 12.27
C LEU A 8 -5.03 -35.81 11.81
N LEU A 9 -4.02 -35.11 12.34
CA LEU A 9 -2.64 -35.19 11.86
C LEU A 9 -1.76 -35.97 12.86
N THR A 10 -0.85 -36.79 12.34
CA THR A 10 0.21 -37.45 13.13
C THR A 10 1.22 -36.42 13.65
N GLN A 11 2.00 -36.77 14.68
CA GLN A 11 2.99 -35.87 15.28
C GLN A 11 4.00 -35.31 14.25
N GLU A 12 4.45 -36.14 13.30
CA GLU A 12 5.36 -35.74 12.23
C GLU A 12 4.71 -34.77 11.24
N MET A 13 3.48 -35.05 10.81
CA MET A 13 2.73 -34.17 9.89
C MET A 13 2.40 -32.82 10.51
N ARG A 14 2.19 -32.79 11.83
CA ARG A 14 2.02 -31.54 12.59
C ARG A 14 3.28 -30.69 12.58
N GLY A 15 4.45 -31.31 12.77
CA GLY A 15 5.75 -30.63 12.72
C GLY A 15 6.02 -30.01 11.36
N LYS A 16 5.84 -30.78 10.26
CA LYS A 16 6.00 -30.26 8.88
C LYS A 16 5.08 -29.08 8.60
N ARG A 17 3.81 -29.17 9.01
CA ARG A 17 2.84 -28.06 8.86
C ARG A 17 3.20 -26.83 9.70
N GLU A 18 3.69 -27.01 10.93
CA GLU A 18 4.13 -25.89 11.78
C GLU A 18 5.35 -25.19 11.18
N GLU A 19 6.32 -25.96 10.67
CA GLU A 19 7.49 -25.44 9.97
C GLU A 19 7.11 -24.67 8.71
N GLU A 20 6.22 -25.20 7.87
CA GLU A 20 5.70 -24.49 6.69
C GLU A 20 5.01 -23.17 7.06
N ILE A 21 4.23 -23.16 8.13
CA ILE A 21 3.54 -21.95 8.62
C ILE A 21 4.58 -20.92 9.09
N ASP A 22 5.59 -21.35 9.82
CA ASP A 22 6.62 -20.45 10.33
C ASP A 22 7.53 -19.91 9.22
N THR A 23 7.85 -20.72 8.22
CA THR A 23 8.56 -20.27 7.01
C THR A 23 7.75 -19.20 6.27
N LYS A 24 6.47 -19.47 5.97
CA LYS A 24 5.58 -18.49 5.30
C LYS A 24 5.42 -17.20 6.11
N ARG A 25 5.42 -17.28 7.45
CA ARG A 25 5.39 -16.09 8.31
C ARG A 25 6.67 -15.27 8.24
N ARG A 26 7.84 -15.92 8.16
CA ARG A 26 9.12 -15.22 7.97
C ARG A 26 9.13 -14.53 6.61
N GLU A 27 8.84 -15.27 5.54
CA GLU A 27 8.76 -14.72 4.18
C GLU A 27 7.79 -13.53 4.08
N ALA A 28 6.62 -13.61 4.71
CA ALA A 28 5.66 -12.51 4.72
C ALA A 28 6.21 -11.26 5.43
N ARG A 29 6.92 -11.43 6.56
CA ARG A 29 7.56 -10.32 7.28
C ARG A 29 8.71 -9.72 6.48
N ASP A 30 9.52 -10.56 5.85
CA ASP A 30 10.65 -10.11 5.04
C ASP A 30 10.16 -9.35 3.81
N LEU A 31 9.11 -9.83 3.15
CA LEU A 31 8.46 -9.12 2.06
C LEU A 31 7.88 -7.78 2.52
N GLN A 32 7.20 -7.75 3.67
CA GLN A 32 6.68 -6.50 4.23
C GLN A 32 7.81 -5.50 4.49
N LYS A 33 8.94 -5.94 5.05
CA LYS A 33 10.11 -5.09 5.30
C LYS A 33 10.77 -4.63 3.98
N ALA A 34 10.87 -5.51 2.99
CA ALA A 34 11.42 -5.16 1.68
C ALA A 34 10.56 -4.11 0.95
N LYS A 35 9.24 -4.17 1.07
CA LYS A 35 8.33 -3.20 0.44
C LYS A 35 8.16 -1.92 1.24
N PHE A 36 7.99 -2.02 2.57
CA PHE A 36 7.54 -0.92 3.43
C PHE A 36 8.48 -0.60 4.60
N GLY A 37 9.65 -1.24 4.68
CA GLY A 37 10.69 -0.88 5.64
C GLY A 37 11.28 0.49 5.33
N VAL A 38 12.15 0.97 6.24
CA VAL A 38 12.78 2.30 6.17
C VAL A 38 13.51 2.54 4.84
N GLU A 39 14.13 1.50 4.28
CA GLU A 39 14.79 1.53 2.97
C GLU A 39 14.06 0.68 1.93
N GLY A 40 12.81 0.33 2.20
CA GLY A 40 12.00 -0.50 1.32
C GLY A 40 11.63 0.22 0.02
N GLU A 41 11.10 -0.54 -0.93
CA GLU A 41 10.74 -0.04 -2.26
C GLU A 41 9.82 1.19 -2.22
N LEU A 42 8.90 1.27 -1.26
CA LEU A 42 8.03 2.45 -1.12
C LEU A 42 8.82 3.72 -0.82
N PHE A 43 9.80 3.64 0.07
CA PHE A 43 10.65 4.79 0.40
C PHE A 43 11.48 5.21 -0.81
N GLN A 44 12.09 4.24 -1.49
CA GLN A 44 12.87 4.48 -2.71
C GLN A 44 12.03 5.13 -3.81
N LYS A 45 10.81 4.63 -4.05
CA LYS A 45 9.90 5.21 -5.05
C LYS A 45 9.48 6.63 -4.70
N ARG A 46 9.22 6.92 -3.42
CA ARG A 46 8.95 8.28 -2.96
C ARG A 46 10.14 9.20 -3.24
N GLN A 47 11.35 8.76 -2.90
CA GLN A 47 12.55 9.53 -3.16
C GLN A 47 12.75 9.79 -4.66
N GLU A 48 12.58 8.75 -5.50
CA GLU A 48 12.69 8.85 -6.96
C GLU A 48 11.70 9.86 -7.56
N LEU A 49 10.47 9.93 -7.04
CA LEU A 49 9.45 10.86 -7.52
C LEU A 49 9.61 12.28 -6.97
N ILE A 50 10.05 12.40 -5.71
CA ILE A 50 10.19 13.70 -5.05
C ILE A 50 11.48 14.40 -5.48
N GLN A 51 12.57 13.66 -5.70
CA GLN A 51 13.87 14.25 -6.04
C GLN A 51 13.84 15.17 -7.26
N PRO A 52 13.29 14.79 -8.43
CA PRO A 52 13.27 15.68 -9.58
C PRO A 52 12.47 16.96 -9.31
N ILE A 53 11.44 16.90 -8.46
CA ILE A 53 10.68 18.09 -8.04
C ILE A 53 11.55 18.99 -7.15
N GLN A 54 12.29 18.42 -6.21
CA GLN A 54 13.24 19.18 -5.39
C GLN A 54 14.33 19.83 -6.23
N ASP A 55 14.85 19.12 -7.23
CA ASP A 55 15.90 19.64 -8.13
C ASP A 55 15.37 20.83 -8.96
N MET A 56 14.15 20.72 -9.51
CA MET A 56 13.51 21.84 -10.22
C MET A 56 13.30 23.06 -9.31
N VAL A 57 12.80 22.82 -8.09
CA VAL A 57 12.62 23.88 -7.09
C VAL A 57 13.94 24.55 -6.73
N PHE A 58 15.02 23.76 -6.61
CA PHE A 58 16.34 24.26 -6.24
C PHE A 58 16.96 25.15 -7.32
N GLU A 59 16.90 24.75 -8.59
CA GLU A 59 17.42 25.58 -9.69
C GLU A 59 16.66 26.90 -9.80
N GLU A 60 15.32 26.88 -9.74
CA GLU A 60 14.52 28.12 -9.75
C GLU A 60 14.81 29.02 -8.54
N LEU A 61 15.00 28.43 -7.35
CA LEU A 61 15.40 29.18 -6.16
C LEU A 61 16.75 29.86 -6.34
N LYS A 62 17.72 29.18 -6.94
CA LYS A 62 19.06 29.69 -7.20
C LYS A 62 19.05 30.85 -8.20
N ASP A 63 18.22 30.75 -9.23
CA ASP A 63 18.06 31.82 -10.22
C ASP A 63 17.38 33.05 -9.60
N ILE A 64 16.33 32.86 -8.81
CA ILE A 64 15.69 33.95 -8.04
C ILE A 64 16.67 34.58 -7.06
N ALA A 65 17.46 33.77 -6.35
CA ALA A 65 18.47 34.23 -5.39
C ALA A 65 19.52 35.11 -6.06
N SER A 66 20.09 34.63 -7.17
CA SER A 66 21.15 35.31 -7.90
C SER A 66 20.64 36.60 -8.55
N GLY A 67 19.45 36.57 -9.17
CA GLY A 67 18.85 37.74 -9.81
C GLY A 67 18.39 38.83 -8.84
N SER A 68 18.02 38.45 -7.61
CA SER A 68 17.53 39.39 -6.58
C SER A 68 18.61 39.77 -5.55
N GLY A 69 19.81 39.21 -5.65
CA GLY A 69 20.91 39.45 -4.72
C GLY A 69 20.68 38.87 -3.32
N TYR A 70 19.93 37.77 -3.18
CA TYR A 70 19.75 37.10 -1.91
C TYR A 70 21.00 36.28 -1.57
N MET A 71 21.56 36.52 -0.38
CA MET A 71 22.71 35.74 0.13
C MET A 71 22.28 34.38 0.69
N VAL A 72 21.08 34.29 1.27
CA VAL A 72 20.54 33.08 1.90
C VAL A 72 19.01 33.11 1.83
N ILE A 73 18.40 31.93 1.70
CA ILE A 73 16.96 31.73 1.73
C ILE A 73 16.66 30.73 2.86
N PHE A 74 15.67 31.03 3.68
CA PHE A 74 15.25 30.20 4.80
C PHE A 74 13.88 29.58 4.54
N ASP A 75 13.74 28.29 4.86
CA ASP A 75 12.44 27.62 4.89
C ASP A 75 11.65 28.06 6.15
N LYS A 76 10.40 28.48 5.93
CA LYS A 76 9.46 28.90 6.97
C LYS A 76 8.62 27.73 7.51
N SER A 77 8.48 26.65 6.74
CA SER A 77 7.46 25.61 6.94
C SER A 77 7.73 24.66 8.11
N ASN A 78 8.97 24.55 8.60
CA ASN A 78 9.35 23.58 9.63
C ASN A 78 10.21 24.20 10.74
N GLN A 79 9.64 24.36 11.95
CA GLN A 79 10.34 24.71 13.20
C GLN A 79 11.53 25.66 13.04
N SER A 80 11.38 26.66 12.18
CA SER A 80 12.43 27.62 11.96
C SER A 80 12.55 28.44 13.24
N ASN A 81 13.77 28.64 13.75
CA ASN A 81 14.04 29.54 14.89
C ASN A 81 13.78 31.02 14.54
N MET A 82 12.98 31.28 13.50
CA MET A 82 12.53 32.58 13.05
C MET A 82 11.41 33.08 13.95
N LEU A 83 11.74 34.05 14.80
CA LEU A 83 10.76 34.71 15.68
C LEU A 83 9.77 35.59 14.91
N TYR A 84 10.22 36.19 13.81
CA TYR A 84 9.40 37.02 12.94
C TYR A 84 9.92 36.96 11.50
N THR A 85 9.00 36.93 10.54
CA THR A 85 9.30 37.08 9.11
C THR A 85 8.42 38.17 8.54
N ASN A 86 9.00 39.07 7.75
CA ASN A 86 8.22 40.08 7.04
C ASN A 86 7.69 39.48 5.72
N PRO A 87 6.36 39.37 5.52
CA PRO A 87 5.77 38.75 4.33
C PRO A 87 6.20 39.37 3.01
N LYS A 88 6.67 40.63 3.00
CA LYS A 88 7.20 41.29 1.80
C LYS A 88 8.42 40.56 1.21
N TYR A 89 9.16 39.82 2.02
CA TYR A 89 10.32 39.04 1.60
C TYR A 89 10.02 37.56 1.41
N ASP A 90 8.75 37.16 1.51
CA ASP A 90 8.33 35.81 1.15
C ASP A 90 8.37 35.67 -0.38
N ILE A 91 9.15 34.71 -0.86
CA ILE A 91 9.35 34.45 -2.28
C ILE A 91 8.56 33.23 -2.77
N SER A 92 7.79 32.55 -1.91
CA SER A 92 7.06 31.33 -2.27
C SER A 92 6.17 31.52 -3.50
N ASP A 93 5.38 32.59 -3.55
CA ASP A 93 4.51 32.87 -4.70
C ASP A 93 5.30 33.14 -5.99
N ARG A 94 6.49 33.74 -5.87
CA ARG A 94 7.37 34.01 -7.03
C ARG A 94 7.94 32.70 -7.55
N LEU A 95 8.39 31.84 -6.65
CA LEU A 95 8.94 30.52 -6.97
C LEU A 95 7.89 29.64 -7.65
N ILE A 96 6.66 29.60 -7.11
CA ILE A 96 5.55 28.83 -7.70
C ILE A 96 5.25 29.31 -9.12
N LYS A 97 5.25 30.64 -9.35
CA LYS A 97 5.08 31.22 -10.70
C LYS A 97 6.23 30.88 -11.64
N ALA A 98 7.48 30.89 -11.15
CA ALA A 98 8.65 30.54 -11.95
C ALA A 98 8.59 29.09 -12.43
N LEU A 99 8.09 28.19 -11.59
CA LEU A 99 7.79 26.80 -11.93
C LEU A 99 6.59 26.62 -12.88
N GLY A 100 5.92 27.70 -13.28
CA GLY A 100 4.78 27.67 -14.19
C GLY A 100 3.43 27.40 -13.54
N PHE A 101 3.34 27.46 -12.21
CA PHE A 101 2.11 27.21 -11.46
C PHE A 101 1.46 28.50 -10.94
N VAL A 102 0.18 28.40 -10.56
CA VAL A 102 -0.58 29.51 -9.98
C VAL A 102 -0.56 29.39 -8.44
N PRO A 103 -0.05 30.41 -7.71
CA PRO A 103 -0.06 30.37 -6.25
C PRO A 103 -1.47 30.27 -5.68
N GLY A 104 -1.65 29.36 -4.72
CA GLY A 104 -2.94 29.10 -4.07
C GLY A 104 -3.87 28.17 -4.86
N GLU A 105 -3.51 27.79 -6.09
CA GLU A 105 -4.24 26.77 -6.85
C GLU A 105 -3.73 25.37 -6.51
N THR A 106 -4.65 24.46 -6.21
CA THR A 106 -4.32 23.05 -6.01
C THR A 106 -4.67 22.31 -7.29
N ILE A 107 -3.66 21.77 -7.97
CA ILE A 107 -3.88 20.89 -9.11
C ILE A 107 -4.27 19.54 -8.53
N GLU A 108 -5.57 19.28 -8.51
CA GLU A 108 -6.08 17.92 -8.32
C GLU A 108 -5.54 17.09 -9.49
N PRO A 109 -4.92 15.92 -9.24
CA PRO A 109 -4.55 15.05 -10.34
C PRO A 109 -5.83 14.71 -11.11
N GLU A 110 -5.87 15.05 -12.40
CA GLU A 110 -6.92 14.61 -13.33
C GLU A 110 -7.12 13.11 -13.09
N ALA A 111 -8.24 12.75 -12.47
CA ALA A 111 -8.56 11.38 -12.20
C ALA A 111 -8.75 10.73 -13.57
N GLY A 112 -7.72 10.01 -14.04
CA GLY A 112 -7.82 9.23 -15.25
C GLY A 112 -9.10 8.40 -15.17
N GLU A 113 -10.03 8.63 -16.10
CA GLU A 113 -11.24 7.85 -16.23
C GLU A 113 -10.83 6.39 -16.51
N GLY A 114 -10.74 5.58 -15.45
CA GLY A 114 -10.23 4.22 -15.55
C GLY A 114 -10.06 3.54 -14.19
N GLU A 115 -11.15 2.95 -13.70
CA GLU A 115 -11.27 1.97 -12.60
C GLU A 115 -11.18 2.45 -11.13
N GLU A 116 -12.37 2.46 -10.53
CA GLU A 116 -12.67 2.16 -9.12
C GLU A 116 -12.02 3.03 -8.02
N ASN A 117 -12.73 4.12 -7.69
CA ASN A 117 -12.83 4.68 -6.32
C ASN A 117 -13.45 3.66 -5.33
N LYS A 118 -12.86 2.47 -5.20
CA LYS A 118 -13.07 1.64 -4.02
C LYS A 118 -12.05 2.08 -2.98
N SER A 119 -12.55 2.51 -1.82
CA SER A 119 -11.67 2.81 -0.70
C SER A 119 -10.80 1.58 -0.37
N ILE A 120 -9.65 1.78 0.27
CA ILE A 120 -8.80 0.66 0.71
C ILE A 120 -9.61 -0.32 1.59
N GLN A 121 -10.62 0.18 2.32
CA GLN A 121 -11.54 -0.63 3.11
C GLN A 121 -12.45 -1.48 2.22
N ASP A 122 -12.94 -0.95 1.10
CA ASP A 122 -13.80 -1.68 0.16
C ASP A 122 -13.01 -2.75 -0.60
N ARG A 123 -11.78 -2.45 -1.04
CA ARG A 123 -10.89 -3.46 -1.64
C ARG A 123 -10.52 -4.54 -0.63
N ALA A 124 -10.29 -4.18 0.64
CA ALA A 124 -10.04 -5.15 1.69
C ALA A 124 -11.26 -6.03 1.97
N ARG A 125 -12.47 -5.46 1.97
CA ARG A 125 -13.73 -6.21 2.10
C ARG A 125 -13.96 -7.15 0.92
N ASP A 126 -13.73 -6.69 -0.30
CA ASP A 126 -13.86 -7.49 -1.52
C ASP A 126 -12.86 -8.66 -1.53
N ALA A 127 -11.61 -8.41 -1.14
CA ALA A 127 -10.61 -9.47 -1.01
C ALA A 127 -10.97 -10.50 0.07
N VAL A 128 -11.52 -10.05 1.20
CA VAL A 128 -11.98 -10.93 2.29
C VAL A 128 -13.20 -11.74 1.87
N ASN A 129 -14.17 -11.11 1.18
CA ASN A 129 -15.37 -11.78 0.69
C ASN A 129 -15.02 -12.82 -0.37
N LYS A 130 -14.18 -12.47 -1.35
CA LYS A 130 -13.66 -13.41 -2.36
C LYS A 130 -12.90 -14.58 -1.73
N GLY A 131 -12.13 -14.33 -0.67
CA GLY A 131 -11.45 -15.37 0.10
C GLY A 131 -12.41 -16.30 0.84
N LYS A 132 -13.51 -15.76 1.39
CA LYS A 132 -14.57 -16.55 2.02
C LYS A 132 -15.34 -17.37 0.98
N ASP A 133 -15.69 -16.81 -0.16
CA ASP A 133 -16.42 -17.50 -1.21
C ASP A 133 -15.62 -18.67 -1.79
N ALA A 134 -14.31 -18.47 -1.99
CA ALA A 134 -13.41 -19.54 -2.41
C ALA A 134 -13.30 -20.67 -1.37
N ALA A 135 -13.37 -20.34 -0.07
CA ALA A 135 -13.36 -21.32 1.00
C ALA A 135 -14.69 -22.07 1.12
N THR A 136 -15.82 -21.37 1.02
CA THR A 136 -17.17 -21.94 1.07
C THR A 136 -17.43 -22.84 -0.13
N GLY A 137 -17.01 -22.44 -1.33
CA GLY A 137 -17.12 -23.25 -2.55
C GLY A 137 -16.32 -24.56 -2.46
N ARG A 138 -15.12 -24.54 -1.87
CA ARG A 138 -14.32 -25.76 -1.64
C ARG A 138 -14.96 -26.68 -0.60
N MET A 139 -15.55 -26.14 0.46
CA MET A 139 -16.30 -26.92 1.45
C MET A 139 -17.57 -27.54 0.86
N GLN A 140 -18.30 -26.82 0.01
CA GLN A 140 -19.52 -27.30 -0.61
C GLN A 140 -19.24 -28.37 -1.68
N GLY A 141 -18.15 -28.22 -2.45
CA GLY A 141 -17.66 -29.25 -3.37
C GLY A 141 -17.20 -30.52 -2.66
N ALA A 142 -16.52 -30.39 -1.51
CA ALA A 142 -16.14 -31.54 -0.69
C ALA A 142 -17.35 -32.24 -0.04
N ALA A 143 -18.37 -31.49 0.38
CA ALA A 143 -19.60 -32.05 0.95
C ALA A 143 -20.51 -32.72 -0.10
N ALA A 144 -20.53 -32.21 -1.34
CA ALA A 144 -21.23 -32.84 -2.46
C ALA A 144 -20.55 -34.16 -2.89
N GLY A 145 -19.21 -34.20 -2.89
CA GLY A 145 -18.45 -35.43 -3.15
C GLY A 145 -18.63 -36.52 -2.08
N ALA A 146 -18.88 -36.13 -0.82
CA ALA A 146 -19.10 -37.08 0.28
C ALA A 146 -20.54 -37.63 0.36
N ARG A 147 -21.53 -36.99 -0.26
CA ARG A 147 -22.94 -37.44 -0.24
C ARG A 147 -23.31 -38.40 -1.40
N GLY A 148 -22.38 -38.66 -2.33
CA GLY A 148 -22.61 -39.54 -3.49
C GLY A 148 -22.35 -41.03 -3.27
N VAL A 149 -21.86 -41.45 -2.10
CA VAL A 149 -21.53 -42.87 -1.82
C VAL A 149 -22.37 -43.35 -0.65
N GLY A 150 -23.63 -43.69 -0.92
CA GLY A 150 -24.57 -44.08 0.13
C GLY A 150 -25.82 -44.79 -0.38
N ASN A 151 -25.68 -46.10 -0.57
CA ASN A 151 -26.72 -47.12 -0.39
C ASN A 151 -27.79 -47.32 -1.49
N THR A 152 -27.49 -48.17 -2.48
CA THR A 152 -28.52 -48.96 -3.20
C THR A 152 -28.48 -50.40 -2.70
N ILE A 153 -29.23 -50.68 -1.62
CA ILE A 153 -29.60 -52.03 -1.21
C ILE A 153 -31.11 -52.19 -1.40
N GLY A 154 -31.46 -53.07 -2.34
CA GLY A 154 -32.60 -53.99 -2.28
C GLY A 154 -33.99 -53.42 -2.07
N ARG A 155 -34.82 -53.47 -3.12
CA ARG A 155 -36.25 -53.72 -2.95
C ARG A 155 -36.81 -54.55 -4.10
N SER A 156 -36.74 -55.87 -3.89
CA SER A 156 -37.71 -56.82 -4.45
C SER A 156 -39.10 -56.48 -3.89
N LYS A 157 -40.12 -56.45 -4.76
CA LYS A 157 -41.42 -57.10 -4.54
C LYS A 157 -42.33 -56.93 -5.76
N ASN A 158 -42.82 -58.10 -6.18
CA ASN A 158 -44.02 -58.46 -6.96
C ASN A 158 -44.27 -57.81 -8.31
#